data_AF-A0AA96TXC9-F1
#
_entry.id   AF-A0AA96TXC9-F1
#
_cell.length_a   1.000
_cell.length_b   1.000
_cell.length_c   1.000
_cell.angle_alpha   90.00
_cell.angle_beta   90.00
_cell.angle_gamma   90.00
#
_symmetry.space_group_name_H-M   'P 1'
#
loop_
_entity.id
_entity.type
_entity.pdbx_description
1 polymer ?
#
loop_
_entity_poly.entity_id
_entity_poly.type
_entity_poly.pdbx_seq_one_letter_code
_entity_poly.pdbx_strand_id
1 'polypeptide(L)'
;MSVFKSLHTNSERAIEKGEDFIKNSEKYYKLKVFQVLTSSLSMIFNFAIVGIFILIAFIFLAVAMSSVIGKYLNNPFLGYILVALLFFAFGLIAYLVRNRIDNFVIKSLSEKYFDDEETL
;
A
#
# COMPACT_ATOMS: atom_id res chain seq x y z
N MET A 1 28.14 27.53 -47.60
CA MET A 1 29.13 26.90 -46.68
C MET A 1 28.87 27.16 -45.19
N SER A 2 27.98 28.08 -44.79
CA SER A 2 27.66 28.39 -43.37
C SER A 2 26.77 27.34 -42.67
N VAL A 3 25.79 26.78 -43.40
CA VAL A 3 24.79 25.83 -42.86
C VAL A 3 25.40 24.48 -42.45
N PHE A 4 26.41 24.00 -43.18
CA PHE A 4 27.12 22.75 -42.82
C PHE A 4 27.94 22.91 -41.53
N LYS A 5 28.49 24.11 -41.28
CA LYS A 5 29.33 24.39 -40.10
C LYS A 5 28.48 24.52 -38.83
N SER A 6 27.28 25.11 -38.94
CA SER A 6 26.31 25.17 -37.84
C SER A 6 25.73 23.79 -37.54
N LEU A 7 25.49 22.92 -38.53
CA LEU A 7 25.06 21.54 -38.27
C LEU A 7 26.11 20.73 -37.51
N HIS A 8 27.39 20.83 -37.89
CA HIS A 8 28.47 20.11 -37.20
C HIS A 8 28.63 20.57 -35.74
N THR A 9 28.62 21.88 -35.48
CA THR A 9 28.72 22.43 -34.12
C THR A 9 27.46 22.24 -33.28
N ASN A 10 26.27 22.14 -33.88
CA ASN A 10 25.06 21.77 -33.13
C ASN A 10 25.04 20.28 -32.79
N SER A 11 25.54 19.41 -33.67
CA SER A 11 25.63 17.96 -33.43
C SER A 11 26.62 17.64 -32.32
N GLU A 12 27.78 18.30 -32.29
CA GLU A 12 28.82 18.08 -31.29
C GLU A 12 28.37 18.55 -29.90
N ARG A 13 27.69 19.71 -29.82
CA ARG A 13 27.05 20.20 -28.59
C ARG A 13 25.85 19.35 -28.15
N ALA A 14 25.18 18.67 -29.07
CA ALA A 14 24.08 17.75 -28.76
C ALA A 14 24.59 16.42 -28.19
N ILE A 15 25.74 15.93 -28.68
CA ILE A 15 26.42 14.75 -28.15
C ILE A 15 26.99 15.05 -26.76
N GLU A 16 27.65 16.19 -26.57
CA GLU A 16 28.20 16.62 -25.28
C GLU A 16 27.11 16.81 -24.21
N LYS A 17 26.00 17.49 -24.57
CA LYS A 17 24.83 17.58 -23.68
C LYS A 17 24.17 16.23 -23.44
N GLY A 18 24.21 15.32 -24.40
CA GLY A 18 23.70 13.95 -24.27
C GLY A 18 24.52 13.13 -23.26
N GLU A 19 25.86 13.19 -23.33
CA GLU A 19 26.76 12.54 -22.38
C GLU A 19 26.58 13.08 -20.95
N ASP A 20 26.45 14.39 -20.78
CA ASP A 20 26.15 15.00 -19.49
C ASP A 20 24.74 14.63 -18.98
N PHE A 21 23.78 14.44 -19.88
CA PHE A 21 22.45 13.93 -19.54
C PHE A 21 22.50 12.48 -19.06
N ILE A 22 23.29 11.62 -19.70
CA ILE A 22 23.46 10.21 -19.30
C ILE A 22 24.19 10.12 -17.95
N LYS A 23 25.25 10.92 -17.75
CA LYS A 23 25.95 11.01 -16.46
C LYS A 23 25.06 11.50 -15.32
N ASN A 24 24.20 12.51 -15.57
CA ASN A 24 23.24 12.97 -14.57
C ASN A 24 22.06 12.01 -14.39
N SER A 25 21.68 11.25 -15.43
CA SER A 25 20.60 10.27 -15.36
C SER A 25 20.90 9.14 -14.38
N GLU A 26 22.16 8.71 -14.25
CA GLU A 26 22.55 7.66 -13.28
C GLU A 26 22.29 8.11 -11.82
N LYS A 27 22.74 9.32 -11.47
CA LYS A 27 22.47 9.92 -10.14
C LYS A 27 20.99 10.15 -9.91
N TYR A 28 20.27 10.62 -10.94
CA TYR A 28 18.84 10.87 -10.86
C TYR A 28 18.04 9.58 -10.66
N TYR A 29 18.38 8.50 -11.36
CA TYR A 29 17.73 7.20 -11.21
C TYR A 29 17.99 6.61 -9.82
N LYS A 30 19.23 6.73 -9.32
CA LYS A 30 19.59 6.31 -7.96
C LYS A 30 18.77 7.06 -6.90
N LEU A 31 18.59 8.37 -7.05
CA LEU A 31 17.73 9.17 -6.16
C LEU A 31 16.25 8.82 -6.32
N LYS A 32 15.76 8.60 -7.54
CA LYS A 32 14.35 8.28 -7.81
C LYS A 32 13.95 6.93 -7.23
N VAL A 33 14.82 5.91 -7.36
CA VAL A 33 14.65 4.61 -6.70
C VAL A 33 14.63 4.80 -5.18
N PHE A 34 15.56 5.58 -4.63
CA PHE A 34 15.60 5.86 -3.20
C PHE A 34 14.33 6.58 -2.71
N GLN A 35 13.81 7.53 -3.50
CA GLN A 35 12.59 8.27 -3.21
C GLN A 35 11.36 7.36 -3.24
N VAL A 36 11.24 6.48 -4.24
CA VAL A 36 10.12 5.51 -4.33
C VAL A 36 10.18 4.51 -3.17
N LEU A 37 11.36 3.97 -2.86
CA LEU A 37 11.55 3.08 -1.72
C LEU A 37 11.18 3.77 -0.40
N THR A 38 11.73 4.96 -0.17
CA THR A 38 11.47 5.72 1.07
C THR A 38 10.01 6.14 1.16
N SER A 39 9.40 6.61 0.08
CA SER A 39 8.00 7.03 0.05
C SER A 39 7.04 5.86 0.28
N SER A 40 7.32 4.70 -0.33
CA SER A 40 6.56 3.47 -0.10
C SER A 40 6.65 3.03 1.36
N LEU A 41 7.87 3.08 1.92
CA LEU A 41 8.10 2.76 3.32
C LEU A 41 7.39 3.76 4.25
N SER A 42 7.48 5.07 3.98
CA SER A 42 6.79 6.10 4.77
C SER A 42 5.27 5.96 4.74
N MET A 43 4.66 5.56 3.62
CA MET A 43 3.22 5.27 3.58
C MET A 43 2.86 4.08 4.46
N ILE A 44 3.62 2.98 4.36
CA ILE A 44 3.40 1.77 5.17
C ILE A 44 3.58 2.09 6.65
N PHE A 45 4.62 2.84 7.03
CA PHE A 45 4.86 3.21 8.42
C PHE A 45 3.77 4.11 8.99
N ASN A 46 3.33 5.14 8.26
CA ASN A 46 2.23 5.99 8.71
C ASN A 46 0.93 5.19 8.89
N PHE A 47 0.63 4.29 7.94
CA PHE A 47 -0.55 3.43 8.03
C PHE A 47 -0.44 2.42 9.17
N ALA A 48 0.75 1.85 9.40
CA ALA A 48 1.00 0.93 10.49
C ALA A 48 0.85 1.61 11.86
N ILE A 49 1.39 2.81 12.04
CA ILE A 49 1.26 3.57 13.28
C ILE A 49 -0.22 3.82 13.58
N VAL A 50 -0.97 4.38 12.63
CA VAL A 50 -2.42 4.64 12.81
C VAL A 50 -3.18 3.34 13.04
N GLY A 51 -2.86 2.28 12.28
CA GLY A 51 -3.47 0.97 12.40
C GLY A 51 -3.27 0.36 13.80
N ILE A 52 -2.07 0.44 14.35
CA ILE A 52 -1.78 -0.07 15.70
C ILE A 52 -2.59 0.69 16.76
N PHE A 53 -2.64 2.02 16.68
CA PHE A 53 -3.45 2.82 17.61
C PHE A 53 -4.94 2.45 17.54
N ILE A 54 -5.48 2.28 16.33
CA ILE A 54 -6.87 1.85 16.12
C ILE A 54 -7.11 0.44 16.68
N LEU A 55 -6.20 -0.51 16.42
CA LEU A 55 -6.32 -1.87 16.94
C LEU A 55 -6.33 -1.90 18.46
N ILE A 56 -5.45 -1.13 19.10
CA ILE A 56 -5.43 -1.00 20.57
C ILE A 56 -6.76 -0.43 21.06
N ALA A 57 -7.24 0.68 20.47
CA ALA A 57 -8.52 1.28 20.84
C ALA A 57 -9.69 0.28 20.68
N PHE A 58 -9.67 -0.50 19.60
CA PHE A 58 -10.68 -1.52 19.32
C PHE A 58 -10.69 -2.64 20.36
N ILE A 59 -9.52 -3.11 20.80
CA ILE A 59 -9.40 -4.11 21.88
C ILE A 59 -9.96 -3.56 23.18
N PHE A 60 -9.61 -2.33 23.57
CA PHE A 60 -10.16 -1.68 24.76
C PHE A 60 -11.69 -1.57 24.70
N LEU A 61 -12.22 -1.21 23.53
CA LEU A 61 -13.65 -1.09 23.31
C LEU A 61 -14.35 -2.45 23.43
N ALA A 62 -13.76 -3.52 22.91
CA ALA A 62 -14.26 -4.88 23.09
C ALA A 62 -14.30 -5.31 24.56
N VAL A 63 -13.25 -5.00 25.34
CA VAL A 63 -13.20 -5.28 26.78
C VAL A 63 -14.27 -4.47 27.53
N ALA A 64 -14.46 -3.20 27.17
CA ALA A 64 -15.50 -2.35 27.75
C ALA A 64 -16.90 -2.90 27.47
N MET A 65 -17.19 -3.28 26.21
CA MET A 65 -18.46 -3.91 25.84
C MET A 65 -18.71 -5.20 26.62
N SER A 66 -17.69 -6.07 26.73
CA SER A 66 -17.77 -7.30 27.51
C SER A 66 -18.13 -7.03 28.98
N SER A 67 -17.50 -6.01 29.58
CA SER A 67 -17.76 -5.63 30.97
C SER A 67 -19.20 -5.14 31.20
N VAL A 68 -19.75 -4.35 30.26
CA VAL A 68 -21.15 -3.89 30.31
C VAL A 68 -22.13 -5.07 30.19
N ILE A 69 -21.90 -5.95 29.22
CA ILE A 69 -22.72 -7.15 29.01
C ILE A 69 -22.64 -8.07 30.25
N GLY A 70 -21.45 -8.28 30.78
CA GLY A 70 -21.22 -9.10 31.97
C GLY A 70 -21.93 -8.57 33.22
N LYS A 71 -21.99 -7.24 33.39
CA LYS A 71 -22.79 -6.62 34.47
C LYS A 71 -24.29 -6.87 34.29
N TYR A 72 -24.80 -6.78 33.06
CA TYR A 72 -26.21 -7.02 32.78
C TYR A 72 -26.63 -8.47 33.04
N LEU A 73 -25.72 -9.41 32.77
CA LEU A 73 -25.91 -10.84 33.04
C LEU A 73 -25.62 -11.23 34.51
N ASN A 74 -25.36 -10.27 35.41
CA ASN A 74 -24.94 -10.50 36.80
C ASN A 74 -23.69 -11.40 36.95
N ASN A 75 -22.94 -11.60 35.86
CA ASN A 75 -21.76 -12.45 35.85
C ASN A 75 -20.74 -11.96 34.81
N PRO A 76 -19.57 -11.46 35.23
CA PRO A 76 -18.57 -10.94 34.31
C PRO A 76 -18.01 -12.02 33.37
N PHE A 77 -17.95 -13.29 33.79
CA PHE A 77 -17.44 -14.39 32.97
C PHE A 77 -18.29 -14.64 31.73
N LEU A 78 -19.62 -14.52 31.86
CA LEU A 78 -20.53 -14.72 30.74
C LEU A 78 -20.36 -13.62 29.67
N GLY A 79 -20.06 -12.38 30.08
CA GLY A 79 -19.78 -11.28 29.16
C GLY A 79 -18.58 -11.57 28.26
N TYR A 80 -17.47 -12.06 28.85
CA TYR A 80 -16.27 -12.39 28.09
C TYR A 80 -16.46 -13.58 27.15
N ILE A 81 -17.17 -14.63 27.59
CA ILE A 81 -17.46 -15.79 26.74
C ILE A 81 -18.30 -15.39 25.52
N LEU A 82 -19.29 -14.51 25.70
CA LEU A 82 -20.18 -14.10 24.63
C LEU A 82 -19.44 -13.23 23.59
N VAL A 83 -18.59 -12.32 24.05
CA VAL A 83 -17.73 -11.53 23.16
C VAL A 83 -16.69 -12.43 22.47
N ALA A 84 -16.08 -13.39 23.16
CA ALA A 84 -15.15 -14.35 22.55
C ALA A 84 -15.83 -15.18 21.44
N LEU A 85 -17.06 -15.65 21.67
CA LEU A 85 -17.83 -16.40 20.69
C LEU A 85 -18.18 -15.54 19.46
N LEU A 86 -18.51 -14.27 19.68
CA LEU A 86 -18.75 -13.29 18.61
C LEU A 86 -17.49 -13.05 17.77
N PHE A 87 -16.32 -12.87 18.40
CA PHE A 87 -15.05 -12.76 17.67
C PHE A 87 -14.69 -14.04 16.91
N PHE A 88 -14.98 -15.20 17.48
CA PHE A 88 -14.78 -16.48 16.80
C PHE A 88 -15.68 -16.61 15.56
N ALA A 89 -16.94 -16.18 15.65
CA ALA A 89 -17.86 -16.12 14.51
C ALA A 89 -17.35 -15.16 13.42
N PHE A 90 -16.89 -13.97 13.79
CA PHE A 90 -16.26 -13.05 12.84
C PHE A 90 -15.03 -13.66 12.15
N GLY A 91 -14.18 -14.36 12.90
CA GLY A 91 -13.03 -15.08 12.36
C GLY A 91 -13.43 -16.17 11.36
N LEU A 92 -14.49 -16.92 11.66
CA LEU A 92 -15.03 -17.95 10.76
C LEU A 92 -15.59 -17.34 9.46
N ILE A 93 -16.35 -16.24 9.58
CA ILE A 93 -16.87 -15.50 8.42
C ILE A 93 -15.71 -14.97 7.57
N ALA A 94 -14.69 -14.39 8.18
CA ALA A 94 -13.51 -13.91 7.47
C ALA A 94 -12.77 -15.05 6.74
N TYR A 95 -12.68 -16.23 7.37
CA TYR A 95 -12.09 -17.41 6.74
C TYR A 95 -12.88 -17.89 5.51
N LEU A 96 -14.21 -17.88 5.58
CA LEU A 96 -15.07 -18.24 4.44
C LEU A 96 -15.00 -17.20 3.30
N VAL A 97 -14.95 -15.91 3.66
CA VAL A 97 -14.89 -14.80 2.70
C VAL A 97 -13.49 -14.65 2.10
N ARG A 98 -12.44 -15.20 2.72
CA ARG A 98 -11.06 -15.17 2.20
C ARG A 98 -10.98 -15.56 0.72
N ASN A 99 -11.63 -16.65 0.34
CA ASN A 99 -11.60 -17.13 -1.05
C ASN A 99 -12.31 -16.16 -2.03
N ARG A 100 -13.30 -15.39 -1.55
CA ARG A 100 -13.97 -14.33 -2.32
C ARG A 100 -13.09 -13.10 -2.46
N ILE A 101 -12.35 -12.74 -1.42
CA ILE A 101 -11.42 -11.60 -1.43
C ILE A 101 -10.28 -11.88 -2.40
N ASP A 102 -9.67 -13.07 -2.35
CA ASP A 102 -8.58 -13.44 -3.27
C ASP A 102 -9.05 -13.35 -4.73
N ASN A 103 -10.22 -13.90 -5.06
CA ASN A 103 -10.79 -13.81 -6.41
C ASN A 103 -11.15 -12.37 -6.82
N PHE A 104 -11.64 -11.54 -5.90
CA PHE A 104 -11.97 -10.15 -6.21
C PHE A 104 -10.71 -9.31 -6.45
N VAL A 105 -9.67 -9.50 -5.63
CA VAL A 105 -8.37 -8.83 -5.78
C VAL A 105 -7.70 -9.25 -7.08
N ILE A 106 -7.68 -10.54 -7.39
CA ILE A 106 -7.14 -11.05 -8.67
C ILE A 106 -7.92 -10.45 -9.85
N LYS A 107 -9.25 -10.42 -9.79
CA LYS A 107 -10.06 -9.88 -10.89
C LYS A 107 -9.83 -8.37 -11.09
N SER A 108 -9.79 -7.61 -10.00
CA SER A 108 -9.57 -6.16 -10.07
C SER A 108 -8.15 -5.80 -10.54
N LEU A 109 -7.14 -6.61 -10.17
CA LEU A 109 -5.77 -6.44 -10.69
C LEU A 109 -5.67 -6.89 -12.14
N SER A 110 -6.35 -7.99 -12.51
CA SER A 110 -6.35 -8.51 -13.88
C SER A 110 -7.01 -7.53 -14.85
N GLU A 111 -8.17 -6.97 -14.53
CA GLU A 111 -8.80 -5.95 -15.38
C GLU A 111 -7.86 -4.75 -15.57
N LYS A 112 -7.25 -4.27 -14.49
CA LYS A 112 -6.37 -3.08 -14.56
C LYS A 112 -5.03 -3.32 -15.26
N TYR A 113 -4.57 -4.57 -15.35
CA TYR A 113 -3.29 -4.91 -15.98
C TYR A 113 -3.45 -5.36 -17.43
N PHE A 114 -4.57 -6.01 -17.77
CA PHE A 114 -4.83 -6.52 -19.11
C PHE A 114 -5.65 -5.58 -20.01
N ASP A 115 -6.44 -4.63 -19.47
CA ASP A 115 -7.07 -3.58 -20.31
C ASP A 115 -6.03 -2.61 -20.91
N ASP A 116 -4.88 -2.44 -20.24
CA ASP A 116 -3.82 -1.54 -20.72
C ASP A 116 -3.02 -2.15 -21.91
N GLU A 117 -3.05 -3.48 -22.10
CA GLU A 117 -2.36 -4.16 -23.22
C GLU A 117 -3.14 -4.12 -24.54
N GLU A 118 -4.46 -3.84 -24.53
CA GLU A 118 -5.27 -3.77 -25.76
C GLU A 118 -5.17 -2.40 -26.48
N THR A 119 -4.35 -1.47 -25.97
CA THR A 119 -4.15 -0.13 -26.56
C THR A 119 -2.76 0.15 -27.15
N LEU A 120 -1.91 -0.88 -27.29
CA LEU A 120 -0.64 -0.80 -28.05
C LEU A 120 -0.78 -1.34 -29.47
#